data_AF-Q4S4K0-F1
#
_entry.id   AF-Q4S4K0-F1
#
_cell.length_a   1.000
_cell.length_b   1.000
_cell.length_c   1.000
_cell.angle_alpha   90.00
_cell.angle_beta   90.00
_cell.angle_gamma   90.00
#
_symmetry.space_group_name_H-M   'P 1'
#
loop_
_entity.id
_entity.type
_entity.pdbx_description
1 polymer ?
#
loop_
_entity_poly.entity_id
_entity_poly.type
_entity_poly.pdbx_seq_one_letter_code
_entity_poly.pdbx_strand_id
1 'polypeptide(L)'
;MNPYNDQHLKMYFYENRLKTFEGWPFEEDCLCTPENMAKAGFVHTPSENSPDTAMCFFCLKELEGWEPDDEPKKEHKSHSPSCHFIALKKKVEELSVEEFVKLQMERQKF
;
A
#
# COMPACT_ATOMS: atom_id res chain seq x y z
N MET A 1 -18.82 -6.47 -3.88
CA MET A 1 -18.18 -5.17 -4.19
C MET A 1 -18.31 -4.90 -5.69
N ASN A 2 -18.50 -3.64 -6.11
CA ASN A 2 -18.63 -3.30 -7.53
C ASN A 2 -17.30 -3.60 -8.26
N PRO A 3 -17.29 -4.49 -9.27
CA PRO A 3 -16.06 -4.87 -9.99
C PRO A 3 -15.49 -3.72 -10.85
N TYR A 4 -16.22 -2.61 -10.98
CA TYR A 4 -15.83 -1.41 -11.74
C TYR A 4 -15.48 -0.21 -10.86
N ASN A 5 -15.14 -0.41 -9.58
CA ASN A 5 -14.62 0.69 -8.77
C ASN A 5 -13.20 1.06 -9.24
N ASP A 6 -13.15 1.89 -10.27
CA ASP A 6 -11.96 2.45 -10.95
C ASP A 6 -10.93 3.02 -9.96
N GLN A 7 -11.41 3.51 -8.81
CA GLN A 7 -10.58 4.09 -7.76
C GLN A 7 -9.50 3.13 -7.23
N HIS A 8 -9.81 1.83 -7.11
CA HIS A 8 -8.82 0.86 -6.64
C HIS A 8 -7.76 0.55 -7.72
N LEU A 9 -8.17 0.39 -8.99
CA LEU A 9 -7.23 0.03 -10.06
C LEU A 9 -6.17 1.13 -10.25
N LYS A 10 -6.55 2.39 -10.02
CA LYS A 10 -5.61 3.52 -10.01
C LYS A 10 -4.51 3.38 -8.97
N MET A 11 -4.76 2.70 -7.85
CA MET A 11 -3.77 2.54 -6.79
C MET A 11 -2.68 1.52 -7.11
N TYR A 12 -2.76 0.78 -8.23
CA TYR A 12 -1.62 0.01 -8.72
C TYR A 12 -0.46 0.90 -9.17
N PHE A 13 -0.75 2.11 -9.67
CA PHE A 13 0.27 3.08 -10.02
C PHE A 13 0.90 3.66 -8.76
N TYR A 14 2.22 3.51 -8.65
CA TYR A 14 3.00 4.01 -7.50
C TYR A 14 2.73 5.49 -7.23
N GLU A 15 2.75 6.34 -8.26
CA GLU A 15 2.54 7.79 -8.15
C GLU A 15 1.20 8.16 -7.52
N ASN A 16 0.16 7.36 -7.74
CA ASN A 16 -1.16 7.62 -7.15
C ASN A 16 -1.17 7.31 -5.65
N ARG A 17 -0.41 6.31 -5.22
CA ARG A 17 -0.24 6.02 -3.79
C ARG A 17 0.61 7.09 -3.10
N LEU A 18 1.71 7.50 -3.73
CA LEU A 18 2.59 8.54 -3.21
C LEU A 18 1.84 9.85 -2.95
N LYS A 19 0.97 10.26 -3.89
CA LYS A 19 0.13 11.46 -3.76
C LYS A 19 -0.83 11.45 -2.58
N THR A 20 -1.09 10.31 -1.94
CA THR A 20 -1.98 10.26 -0.78
C THR A 20 -1.33 10.80 0.49
N PHE A 21 0.01 10.77 0.59
CA PHE A 21 0.79 11.11 1.78
C PHE A 21 0.94 12.64 1.99
N GLU A 22 -0.15 13.38 1.82
CA GLU A 22 -0.19 14.81 2.13
C GLU A 22 -0.26 15.01 3.65
N GLY A 23 0.71 15.73 4.21
CA GLY A 23 0.80 15.95 5.66
C GLY A 23 1.32 14.74 6.45
N TRP A 24 2.00 13.80 5.80
CA TRP A 24 2.66 12.68 6.47
C TRP A 24 3.79 13.17 7.38
N PRO A 25 3.89 12.72 8.65
CA PRO A 25 4.82 13.31 9.61
C PRO A 25 6.28 12.86 9.47
N PHE A 26 6.56 11.78 8.72
CA PHE A 26 7.89 11.18 8.62
C PHE A 26 8.50 11.41 7.24
N GLU A 27 9.37 12.42 7.14
CA GLU A 27 10.05 12.82 5.89
C GLU A 27 11.54 12.45 5.94
N GLU A 28 12.44 13.42 5.69
CA GLU A 28 13.89 13.21 5.66
C GLU A 28 14.39 12.48 6.93
N ASP A 29 15.41 11.63 6.77
CA ASP A 29 16.02 10.78 7.80
C ASP A 29 15.13 9.67 8.43
N CYS A 30 13.93 9.42 7.89
CA CYS A 30 13.06 8.30 8.31
C CYS A 30 13.12 7.12 7.31
N LEU A 31 12.80 5.91 7.78
CA LEU A 31 12.59 4.71 6.96
C LEU A 31 11.14 4.62 6.45
N CYS A 32 10.18 5.13 7.21
CA CYS A 32 8.75 5.19 6.86
C CYS A 32 8.37 6.44 6.05
N THR A 33 9.24 6.88 5.13
CA THR A 33 8.97 7.99 4.19
C THR A 33 7.77 7.71 3.29
N PRO A 34 7.11 8.74 2.73
CA PRO A 34 6.03 8.59 1.75
C PRO A 34 6.39 7.64 0.60
N GLU A 35 7.62 7.73 0.08
CA GLU A 35 8.12 6.86 -0.99
C GLU A 35 8.20 5.40 -0.57
N ASN A 36 8.69 5.12 0.64
CA ASN A 36 8.82 3.75 1.13
C ASN A 36 7.46 3.16 1.50
N MET A 37 6.56 3.97 2.08
CA MET A 37 5.18 3.61 2.35
C MET A 37 4.42 3.27 1.05
N ALA A 38 4.49 4.14 0.04
CA ALA A 38 3.87 3.91 -1.25
C ALA A 38 4.48 2.71 -2.00
N LYS A 39 5.80 2.47 -1.91
CA LYS A 39 6.44 1.26 -2.45
C LYS A 39 5.95 -0.01 -1.77
N ALA A 40 5.70 0.03 -0.46
CA ALA A 40 5.14 -1.08 0.29
C ALA A 40 3.64 -1.30 0.03
N GLY A 41 2.99 -0.43 -0.75
CA GLY A 41 1.58 -0.57 -1.12
C GLY A 41 0.62 0.13 -0.18
N PHE A 42 1.12 0.98 0.72
CA PHE A 42 0.26 1.81 1.56
C PHE A 42 -0.26 3.03 0.82
N VAL A 43 -1.44 3.47 1.22
CA VAL A 43 -2.00 4.80 1.00
C VAL A 43 -2.27 5.45 2.34
N HIS A 44 -2.09 6.76 2.45
CA HIS A 44 -2.37 7.51 3.66
C HIS A 44 -3.87 7.76 3.78
N THR A 45 -4.43 7.43 4.94
CA THR A 45 -5.87 7.53 5.23
C THR A 45 -6.06 8.11 6.63
N PRO A 46 -5.62 9.37 6.87
CA PRO A 46 -5.62 9.97 8.19
C PRO A 46 -7.04 10.22 8.68
N SER A 47 -7.19 10.24 10.01
CA SER A 47 -8.37 10.78 10.69
C SER A 47 -7.95 11.84 11.72
N GLU A 48 -8.91 12.58 12.28
CA GLU A 48 -8.62 13.61 13.30
C GLU A 48 -7.86 13.07 14.51
N ASN A 49 -8.07 11.79 14.86
CA ASN A 49 -7.44 11.15 16.03
C ASN A 49 -6.24 10.27 15.67
N SER A 50 -6.04 9.97 14.38
CA SER A 50 -4.97 9.12 13.88
C SER A 50 -4.38 9.72 12.59
N PRO A 51 -3.49 10.72 12.71
CA PRO A 51 -2.96 11.47 11.57
C PRO A 51 -1.96 10.66 10.73
N ASP A 52 -1.44 9.55 11.24
CA ASP A 52 -0.44 8.69 10.59
C ASP A 52 -1.03 7.32 10.17
N THR A 53 -2.36 7.20 10.08
CA THR A 53 -2.98 5.96 9.60
C THR A 53 -2.67 5.72 8.13
N ALA A 54 -2.18 4.53 7.81
CA ALA A 54 -1.93 4.08 6.44
C ALA A 54 -2.55 2.70 6.20
N MET A 55 -3.19 2.55 5.04
CA MET A 55 -3.86 1.31 4.65
C MET A 55 -3.25 0.74 3.38
N CYS A 56 -2.98 -0.57 3.34
CA CYS A 56 -2.57 -1.20 2.10
C CYS A 56 -3.72 -1.15 1.10
N PHE A 57 -3.49 -0.58 -0.09
CA PHE A 57 -4.53 -0.48 -1.10
C PHE A 57 -5.05 -1.85 -1.56
N PHE A 58 -4.24 -2.92 -1.43
CA PHE A 58 -4.48 -4.26 -1.94
C PHE A 58 -5.12 -5.22 -0.93
N CYS A 59 -4.55 -5.38 0.27
CA CYS A 59 -5.08 -6.29 1.30
C CYS A 59 -5.93 -5.59 2.36
N LEU A 60 -6.08 -4.26 2.25
CA LEU A 60 -6.86 -3.42 3.17
C LEU A 60 -6.36 -3.46 4.63
N LYS A 61 -5.14 -3.98 4.86
CA LYS A 61 -4.52 -3.93 6.19
C LYS A 61 -4.17 -2.50 6.54
N GLU A 62 -4.82 -1.99 7.56
CA GLU A 62 -4.57 -0.69 8.18
C GLU A 62 -3.54 -0.82 9.32
N LEU A 63 -2.64 0.16 9.39
CA LEU A 63 -1.61 0.34 10.42
C LEU A 63 -1.54 1.82 10.78
N GLU A 64 -1.30 2.11 12.06
CA GLU A 64 -1.08 3.44 12.64
C GLU A 64 0.00 3.33 13.73
N GLY A 65 0.46 4.45 14.27
CA GLY A 65 1.53 4.49 15.27
C GLY A 65 2.91 4.24 14.67
N TRP A 66 3.17 4.77 13.47
CA TRP A 66 4.44 4.62 12.78
C TRP A 66 5.56 5.34 13.53
N GLU A 67 6.73 4.72 13.56
CA GLU A 67 7.96 5.28 14.11
C GLU A 67 8.97 5.56 12.98
N PRO A 68 9.89 6.54 13.14
CA PRO A 68 10.86 6.90 12.11
C PRO A 68 11.70 5.73 11.56
N ASP A 69 11.97 4.71 12.35
CA ASP A 69 12.78 3.54 12.00
C ASP A 69 11.96 2.33 11.53
N ASP A 70 10.64 2.46 11.43
CA ASP A 70 9.81 1.41 10.86
C ASP A 70 10.10 1.23 9.36
N GLU A 71 10.29 -0.03 8.95
CA GLU A 71 10.44 -0.39 7.55
C GLU A 71 9.08 -0.82 6.98
N PRO A 72 8.41 -0.03 6.12
CA PRO A 72 7.03 -0.30 5.71
C PRO A 72 6.83 -1.68 5.06
N LYS A 73 7.83 -2.15 4.33
CA LYS A 73 7.79 -3.48 3.72
C LYS A 73 7.86 -4.61 4.75
N LYS A 74 8.62 -4.44 5.83
CA LYS A 74 8.71 -5.42 6.92
C LYS A 74 7.41 -5.42 7.72
N GLU A 75 6.91 -4.24 8.08
CA GLU A 75 5.64 -4.10 8.80
C GLU A 75 4.48 -4.72 8.03
N HIS A 76 4.36 -4.41 6.73
CA HIS A 76 3.33 -5.00 5.89
C HIS A 76 3.42 -6.54 5.86
N LYS A 77 4.62 -7.11 5.70
CA LYS A 77 4.80 -8.57 5.68
C LYS A 77 4.50 -9.22 7.03
N SER A 78 4.81 -8.55 8.14
CA SER A 78 4.53 -9.01 9.49
C SER A 78 3.03 -9.06 9.76
N HIS A 79 2.33 -7.97 9.41
CA HIS A 79 0.92 -7.77 9.73
C HIS A 79 -0.07 -8.33 8.67
N SER A 80 0.40 -8.61 7.44
CA SER A 80 -0.39 -9.23 6.38
C SER A 80 0.49 -10.15 5.51
N PRO A 81 0.97 -11.29 6.05
CA PRO A 81 1.88 -12.20 5.36
C PRO A 81 1.28 -12.84 4.10
N SER A 82 -0.05 -12.85 3.97
CA SER A 82 -0.80 -13.35 2.82
C SER A 82 -1.08 -12.30 1.73
N CYS A 83 -0.60 -11.06 1.90
CA CYS A 83 -0.79 -10.02 0.90
C CYS A 83 0.02 -10.34 -0.38
N HIS A 84 -0.69 -10.58 -1.48
CA HIS A 84 -0.06 -10.95 -2.75
C HIS A 84 0.66 -9.78 -3.42
N PHE A 85 0.26 -8.54 -3.13
CA PHE A 85 0.95 -7.36 -3.64
C PHE A 85 2.37 -7.22 -3.07
N ILE A 86 2.54 -7.29 -1.74
CA ILE A 86 3.87 -7.13 -1.12
C ILE A 86 4.80 -8.33 -1.35
N ALA A 87 4.22 -9.48 -1.74
CA ALA A 87 4.93 -10.68 -2.13
C ALA A 87 5.40 -10.68 -3.60
N LEU A 88 4.98 -9.71 -4.43
CA LEU A 88 5.40 -9.62 -5.83
C LEU A 88 6.93 -9.55 -5.94
N LYS A 89 7.47 -10.33 -6.88
CA LYS A 89 8.90 -10.36 -7.21
C LYS A 89 9.28 -9.39 -8.34
N LYS A 90 8.28 -8.83 -9.01
CA LYS A 90 8.43 -7.92 -10.14
C LYS A 90 7.46 -6.75 -10.00
N LYS A 91 7.72 -5.66 -10.71
CA LYS A 91 6.85 -4.50 -10.69
C LYS A 91 5.52 -4.83 -11.38
N VAL A 92 4.47 -4.07 -11.05
CA VAL A 92 3.13 -4.32 -11.61
C VAL A 92 3.14 -4.12 -13.13
N GLU A 93 3.92 -3.16 -13.61
CA GLU A 93 4.11 -2.82 -15.03
C GLU A 93 4.81 -3.94 -15.82
N GLU A 94 5.47 -4.88 -15.12
CA GLU A 94 6.18 -6.02 -15.69
C GLU A 94 5.35 -7.32 -15.64
N LEU A 95 4.12 -7.26 -15.12
CA LEU A 95 3.18 -8.38 -15.12
C LEU A 95 2.60 -8.61 -16.51
N SER A 96 2.52 -9.88 -16.92
CA SER A 96 1.65 -10.27 -18.02
C SER A 96 0.19 -10.06 -17.63
N VAL A 97 -0.70 -10.01 -18.63
CA VAL A 97 -2.14 -9.90 -18.39
C VAL A 97 -2.65 -11.04 -17.51
N GLU A 98 -2.15 -12.26 -17.71
CA GLU A 98 -2.56 -13.42 -16.91
C GLU A 98 -2.16 -13.26 -15.43
N GLU A 99 -0.93 -12.83 -15.16
CA GLU A 99 -0.46 -12.59 -13.79
C GLU A 99 -1.21 -11.44 -13.12
N PHE A 100 -1.52 -10.38 -13.87
CA PHE A 100 -2.30 -9.27 -13.35
C PHE A 100 -3.74 -9.69 -13.02
N VAL A 101 -4.38 -10.49 -13.88
CA VAL A 101 -5.72 -11.04 -13.61
C VAL A 101 -5.71 -11.93 -12.37
N LYS A 102 -4.70 -12.82 -12.24
CA LYS A 102 -4.51 -13.64 -11.03
C LYS A 102 -4.37 -12.77 -9.78
N LEU A 103 -3.56 -11.71 -9.85
CA LEU A 103 -3.41 -10.76 -8.75
C LEU A 103 -4.74 -10.07 -8.38
N GLN A 104 -5.57 -9.70 -9.37
CA GLN A 104 -6.90 -9.14 -9.10
C GLN A 104 -7.83 -10.14 -8.43
N MET A 105 -7.79 -11.42 -8.83
CA MET A 105 -8.58 -12.47 -8.18
C MET A 105 -8.17 -12.65 -6.72
N GLU A 106 -6.88 -12.55 -6.40
CA GLU A 106 -6.39 -12.61 -5.02
C GLU A 106 -6.88 -11.43 -4.19
N ARG A 107 -6.97 -10.23 -4.78
CA ARG A 107 -7.53 -9.07 -4.09
C ARG A 107 -8.99 -9.26 -3.67
N GLN A 108 -9.82 -9.91 -4.50
CA GLN A 108 -11.25 -10.07 -4.22
C GLN A 108 -11.57 -10.88 -2.96
N LYS A 109 -10.54 -11.47 -2.33
CA LYS A 109 -10.64 -12.16 -1.04
C LYS A 109 -10.72 -11.19 0.15
N PHE A 110 -10.51 -9.89 -0.08
CA PHE A 110 -10.62 -8.80 0.90
C PHE A 110 -11.78 -7.87 0.52
#